data_AF-A0A5B7ZN87-F1
#
_entry.id   AF-A0A5B7ZN87-F1
#
_cell.length_a   1.000
_cell.length_b   1.000
_cell.length_c   1.000
_cell.angle_alpha   90.00
_cell.angle_beta   90.00
_cell.angle_gamma   90.00
#
_symmetry.space_group_name_H-M   'P 1'
#
loop_
_entity.id
_entity.type
_entity.pdbx_description
1 polymer ?
#
loop_
_entity_poly.entity_id
_entity_poly.type
_entity_poly.pdbx_seq_one_letter_code
_entity_poly.pdbx_strand_id
1 'polypeptide(L)' 'MTSPLTSADPDPRPQPPERPLPSDCCDSGCPVCVHDLYAEALEGYAKALAAWKLRHPDDNG' A
#
# COMPACT_ATOMS: atom_id res chain seq x y z
N MET A 1 31.94 -19.12 -7.51
CA MET A 1 31.22 -18.56 -8.66
C MET A 1 30.16 -17.65 -8.07
N THR A 2 30.31 -16.36 -8.33
CA THR A 2 29.69 -15.23 -7.66
C THR A 2 28.22 -15.08 -8.02
N SER A 3 27.35 -14.96 -7.01
CA SER A 3 26.05 -14.31 -7.15
C SER A 3 25.61 -13.67 -5.82
N PRO A 4 26.00 -12.42 -5.50
CA PRO A 4 25.21 -11.62 -4.59
C PRO A 4 24.06 -11.05 -5.42
N LEU A 5 22.95 -11.78 -5.52
CA LEU A 5 21.70 -11.16 -5.93
C LEU A 5 21.25 -10.30 -4.75
N THR A 6 21.66 -9.05 -4.85
CA THR A 6 21.31 -7.89 -4.04
C THR A 6 19.97 -8.06 -3.29
N SER A 7 20.06 -8.05 -1.95
CA SER A 7 19.27 -7.25 -1.01
C SER A 7 17.83 -6.85 -1.39
N ALA A 8 17.03 -7.75 -1.94
CA ALA A 8 15.59 -7.62 -1.87
C ALA A 8 15.23 -7.90 -0.41
N ASP A 9 14.93 -6.85 0.35
CA ASP A 9 14.24 -6.98 1.62
C ASP A 9 13.08 -7.96 1.40
N PRO A 10 13.06 -9.15 2.04
CA PRO A 10 12.14 -10.22 1.68
C PRO A 10 10.68 -9.86 1.97
N ASP A 11 10.45 -8.72 2.60
CA ASP A 11 9.17 -8.27 3.07
C ASP A 11 9.19 -6.74 3.07
N PRO A 12 9.15 -6.06 1.91
CA PRO A 12 9.24 -4.61 1.85
C PRO A 12 8.00 -3.97 2.49
N ARG A 13 8.20 -2.79 3.09
CA ARG A 13 7.11 -2.04 3.70
C ARG A 13 6.00 -1.79 2.67
N PRO A 14 4.73 -2.11 2.98
CA PRO A 14 3.65 -1.77 2.07
C PRO A 14 3.64 -0.26 1.84
N GLN A 15 3.31 0.15 0.61
CA GLN A 15 3.18 1.55 0.24
C GLN A 15 1.71 1.97 0.33
N PRO A 16 1.44 3.18 0.85
CA PRO A 16 0.07 3.68 0.94
C PRO A 16 -0.52 3.82 -0.47
N PRO A 17 -1.83 3.54 -0.65
CA PRO A 17 -2.49 3.79 -1.92
C PRO A 17 -2.39 5.27 -2.28
N GLU A 18 -2.21 5.55 -3.57
CA GLU A 18 -2.16 6.91 -4.08
C GLU A 18 -3.52 7.58 -3.90
N ARG A 19 -3.53 8.83 -3.40
CA ARG A 19 -4.79 9.55 -3.18
C ARG A 19 -5.44 9.84 -4.53
N PRO A 20 -6.71 9.45 -4.74
CA PRO A 20 -7.39 9.73 -5.99
C PRO A 20 -7.53 11.23 -6.18
N LEU A 21 -7.28 11.67 -7.40
CA LEU A 21 -7.47 13.06 -7.79
C LEU A 21 -8.97 13.35 -7.96
N PRO A 22 -9.41 14.61 -7.78
CA PRO A 22 -10.78 15.01 -8.09
C PRO A 22 -11.17 14.73 -9.54
N SER A 23 -10.21 14.79 -10.48
CA SER A 23 -10.42 14.42 -11.89
C SER A 23 -10.56 12.92 -12.14
N ASP A 24 -10.18 12.07 -11.18
CA ASP A 24 -10.35 10.61 -11.23
C ASP A 24 -11.78 10.21 -10.80
N CYS A 25 -12.45 11.10 -10.06
CA CYS A 25 -13.88 10.98 -9.83
C CYS A 25 -14.61 11.18 -11.16
N CYS A 26 -15.11 10.09 -11.73
CA CYS A 26 -15.96 10.12 -12.91
C CYS A 26 -17.35 10.66 -12.50
N ASP A 27 -17.42 11.99 -12.38
CA ASP A 27 -18.59 12.80 -12.00
C ASP A 27 -19.82 12.59 -12.91
N SER A 28 -19.66 11.80 -13.98
CA SER A 28 -20.68 11.48 -15.00
C SER A 28 -21.20 10.05 -14.96
N GLY A 29 -20.96 9.28 -13.89
CA GLY A 29 -21.75 8.05 -13.63
C GLY A 29 -20.97 6.76 -13.45
N CYS A 30 -19.78 6.80 -12.84
CA CYS A 30 -19.21 5.56 -12.32
C CYS A 30 -20.13 4.97 -11.23
N PRO A 31 -20.43 3.65 -11.27
CA PRO A 31 -21.27 3.00 -10.27
C PRO A 31 -20.63 2.93 -8.89
N VAL A 32 -19.31 3.19 -8.81
CA VAL A 32 -18.51 3.13 -7.59
C VAL A 32 -17.76 4.45 -7.42
N CYS A 33 -17.83 5.01 -6.21
CA CYS A 33 -17.10 6.22 -5.85
C CYS A 33 -15.61 5.89 -5.65
N VAL A 34 -14.73 6.65 -6.30
CA VAL A 34 -13.28 6.45 -6.17
C VAL A 34 -12.78 6.64 -4.74
N HIS A 35 -13.46 7.50 -3.96
CA HIS A 35 -13.17 7.69 -2.55
C HIS A 35 -13.51 6.46 -1.70
N ASP A 36 -14.54 5.71 -2.08
CA ASP A 36 -14.96 4.49 -1.41
C ASP A 36 -13.94 3.37 -1.66
N LEU A 37 -13.55 3.17 -2.93
CA LEU A 37 -12.44 2.26 -3.30
C LEU A 37 -11.13 2.62 -2.60
N TYR A 38 -10.84 3.92 -2.49
CA TYR A 38 -9.67 4.40 -1.79
C TYR A 38 -9.71 4.11 -0.29
N ALA A 39 -10.88 4.27 0.33
CA ALA A 39 -11.08 3.92 1.74
C ALA A 39 -10.87 2.41 1.98
N GLU A 40 -11.45 1.55 1.13
CA GLU A 40 -11.24 0.10 1.22
C GLU A 40 -9.76 -0.28 1.02
N ALA A 41 -9.09 0.35 0.05
CA ALA A 41 -7.66 0.15 -0.19
C ALA A 41 -6.80 0.61 1.00
N LEU A 42 -7.16 1.73 1.64
CA LEU A 42 -6.51 2.22 2.85
C LEU A 42 -6.66 1.25 4.03
N GLU A 43 -7.84 0.64 4.20
CA GLU A 43 -8.04 -0.37 5.23
C GLU A 43 -7.16 -1.61 5.00
N GLY A 44 -7.09 -2.09 3.75
CA GLY A 44 -6.19 -3.18 3.36
C GLY A 44 -4.73 -2.83 3.62
N TYR A 45 -4.33 -1.61 3.25
CA TYR A 45 -3.01 -1.07 3.52
C TYR A 45 -2.67 -1.03 5.01
N ALA A 46 -3.58 -0.52 5.85
CA ALA A 46 -3.35 -0.42 7.29
C ALA A 46 -3.14 -1.80 7.93
N LYS A 47 -3.91 -2.81 7.52
CA LYS A 47 -3.75 -4.21 7.96
C LYS A 47 -2.41 -4.78 7.53
N ALA A 48 -2.04 -4.59 6.26
CA ALA A 48 -0.75 -5.04 5.74
C ALA A 48 0.43 -4.36 6.46
N LEU A 49 0.33 -3.05 6.71
CA LEU A 49 1.36 -2.29 7.42
C LEU A 49 1.48 -2.73 8.88
N ALA A 50 0.38 -3.03 9.57
CA ALA A 50 0.42 -3.57 10.92
C ALA A 50 1.12 -4.94 10.96
N ALA A 51 0.78 -5.85 10.04
CA ALA A 51 1.42 -7.15 9.91
C ALA A 51 2.91 -7.03 9.54
N TRP A 52 3.25 -6.05 8.70
CA TRP A 52 4.63 -5.73 8.36
C TRP A 52 5.40 -5.25 9.59
N LYS A 53 4.87 -4.27 10.34
CA LYS A 53 5.49 -3.78 11.59
C LYS A 53 5.70 -4.86 12.64
N LEU A 54 4.80 -5.84 12.71
CA LEU A 54 4.94 -7.01 13.59
C LEU A 54 6.11 -7.91 13.18
N ARG A 55 6.35 -8.07 11.88
CA ARG A 55 7.47 -8.85 11.33
C ARG A 55 8.80 -8.10 11.34
N HIS A 56 8.77 -6.76 11.34
CA HIS A 56 9.93 -5.87 11.35
C HIS A 56 10.02 -5.05 12.65
N PRO A 57 10.25 -5.68 13.82
CA PRO A 57 10.45 -4.96 15.07
C PRO A 57 11.77 -4.14 15.08
N ASP A 58 12.73 -4.50 14.21
CA ASP A 58 14.06 -3.86 14.09
C ASP A 58 14.05 -2.50 13.36
N ASP A 59 13.01 -2.20 12.57
CA ASP A 59 12.82 -0.90 11.88
C ASP A 59 12.27 0.20 12.83
N ASN A 60 12.05 -0.09 14.11
CA ASN A 60 11.64 0.89 15.12
C ASN A 60 12.85 1.71 15.64
N GLY A 61 13.41 2.57 14.78
CA GLY A 61 14.46 3.54 15.15
C GLY A 61 14.63 4.67 14.16
#